data_AF-A0A1U8NVW1-F1
#
_entry.id   AF-A0A1U8NVW1-F1
#
_cell.length_a   1.000
_cell.length_b   1.000
_cell.length_c   1.000
_cell.angle_alpha   90.00
_cell.angle_beta   90.00
_cell.angle_gamma   90.00
#
_symmetry.space_group_name_H-M   'P 1'
#
loop_
_entity.id
_entity.type
_entity.pdbx_description
1 polymer ?
#
loop_
_entity_poly.entity_id
_entity_poly.type
_entity_poly.pdbx_seq_one_letter_code
_entity_poly.pdbx_strand_id
1 'polypeptide(L)'
;MHFLEEPERSNLSVPRCEEKALGHVDEAVADLFDRLGKGTTPIPAILAETFRSLNACRRAGEGRFIGCAQLLLSWFHSHFWKVEKVSYRIFSENYSPLKELVATPRRDDVTEENWMTFLQSLQEEDVEWRAPWMVPDEILYRCGDFDWVPLLGVWGAVGYAPLLALRQYRSKQFTPPTYVLAQCEFVFTGNNYKKKVREISNAWNQTRRMKKFTVNPMTTPEYDRWWNQRLNDNIPTSDQGNSQSIEEQLKVIPSELEIIRQDFERKSLEQEKRIEQLEEEKMQLGVDVDVQKLEAEKLRKGKNKWRHEVKEEQSKANKWEEKFRDAQAREGALKRSLVESQNEKEGLKT
;
A
#
# COMPACT_ATOMS: atom_id res chain seq x y z
N MET A 1 -27.68 32.05 -73.74
CA MET A 1 -28.65 31.17 -73.04
C MET A 1 -28.04 29.78 -73.03
N HIS A 2 -28.09 29.12 -71.87
CA HIS A 2 -27.53 27.81 -71.53
C HIS A 2 -26.03 27.71 -71.23
N PHE A 3 -25.76 28.03 -69.96
CA PHE A 3 -24.86 27.36 -69.02
C PHE A 3 -24.46 25.93 -69.43
N LEU A 4 -23.15 25.67 -69.41
CA LEU A 4 -22.60 24.31 -69.29
C LEU A 4 -22.29 24.08 -67.81
N GLU A 5 -22.98 23.10 -67.25
CA GLU A 5 -22.90 22.61 -65.88
C GLU A 5 -21.54 21.96 -65.57
N GLU A 6 -21.07 22.17 -64.34
CA GLU A 6 -19.93 21.46 -63.75
C GLU A 6 -20.23 19.96 -63.62
N PRO A 7 -19.24 19.06 -63.80
CA PRO A 7 -19.41 17.67 -63.40
C PRO A 7 -19.15 17.50 -61.90
N GLU A 8 -20.07 16.76 -61.29
CA GLU A 8 -20.22 16.45 -59.88
C GLU A 8 -18.95 15.97 -59.16
N ARG A 9 -18.75 16.48 -57.94
CA ARG A 9 -17.84 15.93 -56.94
C ARG A 9 -18.23 14.48 -56.64
N SER A 10 -17.40 13.54 -57.05
CA SER A 10 -17.42 12.17 -56.57
C SER A 10 -17.21 12.16 -55.05
N ASN A 11 -18.27 11.82 -54.32
CA ASN A 11 -18.24 11.50 -52.89
C ASN A 11 -17.32 10.28 -52.68
N LEU A 12 -16.05 10.52 -52.35
CA LEU A 12 -15.21 9.51 -51.70
C LEU A 12 -15.74 9.34 -50.27
N SER A 13 -16.60 8.34 -50.11
CA SER A 13 -16.96 7.79 -48.82
C SER A 13 -15.69 7.40 -48.06
N VAL A 14 -15.41 8.12 -46.99
CA VAL A 14 -14.44 7.75 -45.96
C VAL A 14 -14.77 6.31 -45.52
N PRO A 15 -13.81 5.36 -45.51
CA PRO A 15 -14.08 4.04 -44.96
C PRO A 15 -14.35 4.21 -43.47
N ARG A 16 -15.62 3.96 -43.11
CA ARG A 16 -16.05 3.79 -41.73
C ARG A 16 -15.27 2.60 -41.18
N CYS A 17 -14.29 2.89 -40.30
CA CYS A 17 -13.53 1.87 -39.58
C CYS A 17 -14.46 1.23 -38.53
N GLU A 18 -15.40 0.41 -38.99
CA GLU A 18 -16.03 -0.62 -38.18
C GLU A 18 -15.08 -1.82 -38.15
N GLU A 19 -13.97 -1.69 -37.42
CA GLU A 19 -13.23 -2.88 -36.99
C GLU A 19 -14.11 -3.63 -36.00
N LYS A 20 -14.83 -4.63 -36.52
CA LYS A 20 -15.37 -5.73 -35.74
C LYS A 20 -14.22 -6.28 -34.91
N ALA A 21 -14.20 -5.98 -33.62
CA ALA A 21 -13.33 -6.62 -32.65
C ALA A 21 -13.62 -8.13 -32.72
N LEU A 22 -12.78 -8.87 -33.44
CA LEU A 22 -12.77 -10.32 -33.46
C LEU A 22 -12.58 -10.76 -32.01
N GLY A 23 -13.63 -11.35 -31.43
CA GLY A 23 -13.68 -11.81 -30.05
C GLY A 23 -12.65 -12.90 -29.79
N HIS A 24 -11.40 -12.52 -29.56
CA HIS A 24 -10.40 -13.33 -28.90
C HIS A 24 -10.04 -12.60 -27.61
N VAL A 25 -10.62 -13.05 -26.50
CA VAL A 25 -10.15 -12.65 -25.18
C VAL A 25 -8.79 -13.32 -25.01
N ASP A 26 -7.72 -12.53 -25.06
CA ASP A 26 -6.35 -13.00 -24.86
C ASP A 26 -6.25 -13.75 -23.52
N GLU A 27 -5.49 -14.84 -23.48
CA GLU A 27 -5.28 -15.65 -22.27
C GLU A 27 -4.74 -14.78 -21.11
N ALA A 28 -3.96 -13.74 -21.39
CA ALA A 28 -3.50 -12.77 -20.40
C ALA A 28 -4.61 -11.84 -19.90
N VAL A 29 -5.60 -11.51 -20.75
CA VAL A 29 -6.81 -10.77 -20.33
C VAL A 29 -7.63 -11.65 -19.39
N ALA A 30 -7.81 -12.92 -19.74
CA ALA A 30 -8.52 -13.90 -18.90
C ALA A 30 -7.80 -14.17 -17.57
N ASP A 31 -6.46 -14.36 -17.58
CA ASP A 31 -5.62 -14.51 -16.38
C ASP A 31 -5.66 -13.24 -15.52
N LEU A 32 -5.66 -12.05 -16.12
CA LEU A 32 -5.84 -10.80 -15.39
C LEU A 32 -7.19 -10.79 -14.67
N PHE A 33 -8.31 -11.06 -15.35
CA PHE A 33 -9.63 -11.07 -14.72
C PHE A 33 -9.79 -12.18 -13.66
N ASP A 34 -9.22 -13.37 -13.88
CA ASP A 34 -9.17 -14.45 -12.89
C ASP A 34 -8.36 -14.03 -11.64
N ARG A 35 -7.21 -13.36 -11.83
CA ARG A 35 -6.41 -12.79 -10.73
C ARG A 35 -7.13 -11.68 -9.98
N LEU A 36 -7.88 -10.83 -10.68
CA LEU A 36 -8.75 -9.83 -10.05
C LEU A 36 -9.84 -10.51 -9.21
N GLY A 37 -10.47 -11.57 -9.74
CA GLY A 37 -11.42 -12.41 -8.99
C GLY A 37 -10.80 -13.08 -7.75
N LYS A 38 -9.49 -13.35 -7.78
CA LYS A 38 -8.69 -13.86 -6.66
C LYS A 38 -8.15 -12.78 -5.72
N GLY A 39 -8.59 -11.52 -5.86
CA GLY A 39 -8.23 -10.42 -4.96
C GLY A 39 -6.93 -9.69 -5.32
N THR A 40 -6.37 -9.91 -6.52
CA THR A 40 -5.25 -9.10 -7.03
C THR A 40 -5.72 -7.69 -7.34
N THR A 41 -4.90 -6.68 -7.04
CA THR A 41 -5.26 -5.28 -7.30
C THR A 41 -5.29 -4.97 -8.81
N PRO A 42 -6.35 -4.34 -9.35
CA PRO A 42 -6.41 -3.89 -10.74
C PRO A 42 -5.58 -2.64 -11.02
N ILE A 43 -5.06 -1.99 -9.98
CA ILE A 43 -4.40 -0.69 -10.08
C ILE A 43 -3.22 -0.71 -11.08
N PRO A 44 -2.27 -1.66 -11.03
CA PRO A 44 -1.16 -1.67 -11.98
C PRO A 44 -1.60 -1.79 -13.44
N ALA A 45 -2.63 -2.59 -13.72
CA ALA A 45 -3.15 -2.78 -15.08
C ALA A 45 -3.87 -1.54 -15.60
N ILE A 46 -4.70 -0.89 -14.76
CA ILE A 46 -5.37 0.37 -15.12
C ILE A 46 -4.34 1.47 -15.41
N LEU A 47 -3.33 1.60 -14.55
CA LEU A 47 -2.25 2.57 -14.75
C LEU A 47 -1.47 2.25 -16.03
N ALA A 48 -1.15 0.99 -16.28
CA ALA A 48 -0.43 0.58 -17.48
C ALA A 48 -1.17 1.00 -18.75
N GLU A 49 -2.46 0.67 -18.86
CA GLU A 49 -3.26 1.05 -20.02
C GLU A 49 -3.42 2.56 -20.17
N THR A 50 -3.60 3.27 -19.06
CA THR A 50 -3.68 4.73 -19.04
C THR A 50 -2.40 5.36 -19.60
N PHE A 51 -1.22 4.99 -19.08
CA PHE A 51 0.06 5.54 -19.53
C PHE A 51 0.37 5.17 -20.98
N ARG A 52 0.09 3.93 -21.41
CA ARG A 52 0.32 3.50 -22.78
C ARG A 52 -0.54 4.27 -23.76
N SER A 53 -1.82 4.45 -23.44
CA SER A 53 -2.70 5.23 -24.29
C SER A 53 -2.28 6.70 -24.36
N LEU A 54 -1.92 7.33 -23.23
CA LEU A 54 -1.41 8.70 -23.23
C LEU A 54 -0.10 8.83 -24.01
N ASN A 55 0.80 7.85 -23.89
CA ASN A 55 2.03 7.81 -24.68
C ASN A 55 1.77 7.64 -26.18
N ALA A 56 0.75 6.85 -26.56
CA ALA A 56 0.35 6.69 -27.94
C ALA A 56 -0.22 8.00 -28.50
N CYS A 57 -1.17 8.63 -27.80
CA CYS A 57 -1.72 9.94 -28.17
C CYS A 57 -0.62 11.00 -28.29
N ARG A 58 0.32 11.06 -27.33
CA ARG A 58 1.44 11.98 -27.34
C ARG A 58 2.37 11.77 -28.55
N ARG A 59 2.66 10.52 -28.91
CA ARG A 59 3.53 10.20 -30.05
C ARG A 59 2.87 10.50 -31.39
N ALA A 60 1.58 10.23 -31.51
CA ALA A 60 0.84 10.48 -32.74
C ALA A 60 0.45 11.95 -32.91
N GLY A 61 0.35 12.72 -31.82
CA GLY A 61 -0.23 14.07 -31.83
C GLY A 61 -1.74 14.10 -32.00
N GLU A 62 -2.36 12.95 -32.26
CA GLU A 62 -3.78 12.73 -32.46
C GLU A 62 -4.20 11.36 -31.89
N GLY A 63 -5.49 11.06 -31.89
CA GLY A 63 -6.02 9.76 -31.50
C GLY A 63 -6.95 9.81 -30.28
N ARG A 64 -7.44 8.63 -29.88
CA ARG A 64 -8.40 8.50 -28.78
C ARG A 64 -7.72 7.85 -27.57
N PHE A 65 -7.99 8.42 -26.40
CA PHE A 65 -7.60 7.80 -25.15
C PHE A 65 -8.36 6.48 -24.95
N ILE A 66 -7.62 5.42 -24.66
CA ILE A 66 -8.10 4.06 -24.39
C ILE A 66 -7.69 3.74 -22.95
N GLY A 67 -8.63 3.89 -22.03
CA GLY A 67 -8.42 3.67 -20.60
C GLY A 67 -9.62 4.11 -19.80
N CYS A 68 -9.46 4.18 -18.47
CA CYS A 68 -10.54 4.62 -17.60
C CYS A 68 -10.60 6.15 -17.55
N ALA A 69 -11.30 6.76 -18.52
CA ALA A 69 -11.45 8.21 -18.61
C ALA A 69 -12.08 8.81 -17.33
N GLN A 70 -12.95 8.06 -16.66
CA GLN A 70 -13.56 8.47 -15.39
C GLN A 70 -12.52 8.65 -14.29
N LEU A 71 -11.53 7.75 -14.18
CA LEU A 71 -10.46 7.87 -13.18
C LEU A 71 -9.50 9.02 -13.51
N LEU A 72 -9.19 9.22 -14.80
CA LEU A 72 -8.38 10.35 -15.24
C LEU A 72 -9.07 11.68 -14.95
N LEU A 73 -10.39 11.76 -15.21
CA LEU A 73 -11.21 12.90 -14.86
C LEU A 73 -11.28 13.10 -13.34
N SER A 74 -11.39 12.01 -12.56
CA SER A 74 -11.33 12.08 -11.09
C SER A 74 -10.03 12.72 -10.60
N TRP A 75 -8.90 12.27 -11.15
CA TRP A 75 -7.59 12.83 -10.84
C TRP A 75 -7.53 14.30 -11.26
N PHE A 76 -8.03 14.64 -12.44
CA PHE A 76 -8.03 16.02 -12.93
C PHE A 76 -8.79 16.96 -11.98
N HIS A 77 -10.03 16.61 -11.62
CA HIS A 77 -10.81 17.42 -10.68
C HIS A 77 -10.13 17.55 -9.32
N SER A 78 -9.49 16.49 -8.82
CA SER A 78 -8.89 16.52 -7.48
C SER A 78 -7.64 17.37 -7.36
N HIS A 79 -6.95 17.61 -8.49
CA HIS A 79 -5.71 18.36 -8.53
C HIS A 79 -5.89 19.79 -9.04
N PHE A 80 -6.85 20.04 -9.95
CA PHE A 80 -7.04 21.36 -10.57
C PHE A 80 -8.29 22.10 -10.10
N TRP A 81 -9.30 21.40 -9.60
CA TRP A 81 -10.53 22.03 -9.15
C TRP A 81 -10.46 22.23 -7.63
N LYS A 82 -10.10 23.44 -7.20
CA LYS A 82 -10.11 23.83 -5.78
C LYS A 82 -11.55 23.79 -5.25
N VAL A 83 -12.02 22.61 -4.84
CA VAL A 83 -13.29 22.50 -4.11
C VAL A 83 -13.06 23.18 -2.75
N GLU A 84 -13.89 24.17 -2.42
CA GLU A 84 -13.81 24.88 -1.15
C GLU A 84 -13.79 23.90 0.02
N LYS A 85 -12.61 23.72 0.64
CA LYS A 85 -12.39 23.03 1.91
C LYS A 85 -13.31 21.82 2.15
N VAL A 86 -13.40 20.89 1.18
CA VAL A 86 -13.93 19.57 1.52
C VAL A 86 -12.90 18.95 2.46
N SER A 87 -13.33 18.75 3.71
CA SER A 87 -12.55 18.10 4.76
C SER A 87 -11.77 16.93 4.17
N TYR A 88 -10.44 16.93 4.35
CA TYR A 88 -9.55 15.82 4.02
C TYR A 88 -10.14 14.52 4.60
N ARG A 89 -10.92 13.78 3.81
CA ARG A 89 -11.56 12.53 4.24
C ARG A 89 -10.82 11.38 3.60
N ILE A 90 -10.26 10.55 4.47
CA ILE A 90 -9.67 9.27 4.07
C ILE A 90 -10.82 8.37 3.61
N PHE A 91 -10.54 7.50 2.62
CA PHE A 91 -11.49 6.49 2.18
C PHE A 91 -12.02 5.69 3.38
N SER A 92 -13.33 5.55 3.49
CA SER A 92 -13.97 4.76 4.56
C SER A 92 -15.21 4.07 4.00
N GLU A 93 -15.77 3.12 4.75
CA GLU A 93 -17.01 2.43 4.34
C GLU A 93 -18.16 3.40 4.00
N ASN A 94 -18.19 4.56 4.67
CA ASN A 94 -19.23 5.57 4.53
C ASN A 94 -18.84 6.74 3.60
N TYR A 95 -17.62 6.75 3.05
CA TYR A 95 -17.14 7.84 2.21
C TYR A 95 -16.22 7.33 1.09
N SER A 96 -16.61 7.59 -0.14
CA SER A 96 -15.82 7.29 -1.34
C SER A 96 -15.67 8.55 -2.19
N PRO A 97 -14.42 8.99 -2.47
CA PRO A 97 -14.15 10.10 -3.38
C PRO A 97 -14.78 9.91 -4.76
N LEU A 98 -14.90 8.66 -5.22
CA LEU A 98 -15.56 8.35 -6.50
C LEU A 98 -17.07 8.62 -6.45
N LYS A 99 -17.75 8.33 -5.32
CA LYS A 99 -19.17 8.64 -5.15
C LYS A 99 -19.40 10.16 -5.11
N GLU A 100 -18.53 10.89 -4.43
CA GLU A 100 -18.57 12.36 -4.38
C GLU A 100 -18.34 12.96 -5.77
N LEU A 101 -17.36 12.46 -6.52
CA LEU A 101 -17.09 12.94 -7.87
C LEU A 101 -18.25 12.68 -8.84
N VAL A 102 -18.94 11.55 -8.71
CA VAL A 102 -20.16 11.27 -9.49
C VAL A 102 -21.30 12.21 -9.11
N ALA A 103 -21.40 12.60 -7.84
CA ALA A 103 -22.43 13.51 -7.33
C ALA A 103 -22.11 14.99 -7.59
N THR A 104 -20.83 15.33 -7.83
CA THR A 104 -20.40 16.71 -8.07
C THR A 104 -20.88 17.16 -9.44
N PRO A 105 -21.57 18.31 -9.56
CA PRO A 105 -21.97 18.86 -10.84
C PRO A 105 -20.74 19.04 -11.72
N ARG A 106 -20.69 18.31 -12.82
CA ARG A 106 -19.61 18.47 -13.79
C ARG A 106 -19.86 19.74 -14.58
N ARG A 107 -18.80 20.48 -14.87
CA ARG A 107 -18.86 21.48 -15.95
C ARG A 107 -18.77 20.73 -17.27
N ASP A 108 -19.86 20.08 -17.63
CA ASP A 108 -19.98 19.32 -18.89
C ASP A 108 -20.11 20.24 -20.11
N ASP A 109 -20.20 21.56 -19.90
CA ASP A 109 -20.43 22.61 -20.91
C ASP A 109 -19.16 23.41 -21.29
N VAL A 110 -17.98 22.94 -20.90
CA VAL A 110 -16.71 23.61 -21.24
C VAL A 110 -16.26 23.20 -22.64
N THR A 111 -16.19 24.18 -23.55
CA THR A 111 -15.67 23.96 -24.91
C THR A 111 -14.18 23.60 -24.90
N GLU A 112 -13.68 23.00 -25.98
CA GLU A 112 -12.27 22.65 -26.13
C GLU A 112 -11.36 23.88 -25.97
N GLU A 113 -11.75 25.03 -26.53
CA GLU A 113 -11.00 26.28 -26.44
C GLU A 113 -10.91 26.82 -25.01
N ASN A 114 -12.01 26.69 -24.25
CA ASN A 114 -12.03 27.07 -22.84
C ASN A 114 -11.14 26.14 -22.01
N TRP A 115 -11.10 24.84 -22.33
CA TRP A 115 -10.18 23.89 -21.71
C TRP A 115 -8.72 24.22 -22.03
N MET A 116 -8.40 24.49 -23.29
CA MET A 116 -7.05 24.89 -23.70
C MET A 116 -6.60 26.16 -22.98
N THR A 117 -7.46 27.18 -22.95
CA THR A 117 -7.17 28.44 -22.26
C THR A 117 -6.95 28.23 -20.76
N PHE A 118 -7.81 27.43 -20.12
CA PHE A 118 -7.67 27.06 -18.72
C PHE A 118 -6.31 26.40 -18.46
N LEU A 119 -5.99 25.32 -19.18
CA LEU A 119 -4.75 24.55 -18.99
C LEU A 119 -3.49 25.39 -19.24
N GLN A 120 -3.51 26.29 -20.24
CA GLN A 120 -2.39 27.18 -20.55
C GLN A 120 -2.19 28.27 -19.50
N SER A 121 -3.25 28.65 -18.78
CA SER A 121 -3.19 29.68 -17.73
C SER A 121 -2.71 29.18 -16.38
N LEU A 122 -2.71 27.86 -16.14
CA LEU A 122 -2.39 27.23 -14.86
C LEU A 122 -0.98 27.60 -14.36
N GLN A 123 -0.90 28.06 -13.11
CA GLN A 123 0.35 28.25 -12.39
C GLN A 123 0.60 27.09 -11.39
N GLU A 124 1.82 27.00 -10.84
CA GLU A 124 2.15 25.96 -9.86
C GLU A 124 1.27 26.04 -8.60
N GLU A 125 0.84 27.24 -8.21
CA GLU A 125 -0.01 27.51 -7.04
C GLU A 125 -1.49 27.14 -7.28
N ASP A 126 -1.87 26.91 -8.54
CA ASP A 126 -3.22 26.47 -8.90
C ASP A 126 -3.39 24.96 -8.79
N VAL A 127 -2.28 24.21 -8.76
CA VAL A 127 -2.28 22.76 -8.66
C VAL A 127 -2.21 22.34 -7.19
N GLU A 128 -3.26 21.68 -6.71
CA GLU A 128 -3.18 20.95 -5.45
C GLU A 128 -2.35 19.68 -5.71
N TRP A 129 -1.05 19.72 -5.42
CA TRP A 129 -0.16 18.60 -5.73
C TRP A 129 -0.58 17.30 -5.04
N ARG A 130 -1.16 17.35 -3.84
CA ARG A 130 -1.56 16.17 -3.07
C ARG A 130 -3.06 15.92 -3.16
N ALA A 131 -3.46 14.77 -3.67
CA ALA A 131 -4.85 14.32 -3.55
C ALA A 131 -5.24 14.21 -2.05
N PRO A 132 -6.34 14.84 -1.59
CA PRO A 132 -6.69 14.92 -0.16
C PRO A 132 -6.81 13.57 0.57
N TRP A 133 -7.15 12.51 -0.17
CA TRP A 133 -7.30 11.14 0.34
C TRP A 133 -5.99 10.33 0.35
N MET A 134 -4.89 10.85 -0.19
CA MET A 134 -3.62 10.15 -0.31
C MET A 134 -2.77 10.37 0.96
N VAL A 135 -2.68 9.35 1.82
CA VAL A 135 -1.85 9.31 3.04
C VAL A 135 -0.75 8.22 3.03
N PRO A 136 -0.10 7.87 1.90
CA PRO A 136 1.00 6.92 1.94
C PRO A 136 2.24 7.60 2.54
N ASP A 137 2.80 6.98 3.58
CA ASP A 137 4.09 7.35 4.19
C ASP A 137 5.29 6.81 3.38
N GLU A 138 5.02 5.84 2.49
CA GLU A 138 6.00 5.18 1.64
C GLU A 138 5.64 5.28 0.16
N ILE A 139 6.66 5.50 -0.67
CA ILE A 139 6.57 5.64 -2.11
C ILE A 139 7.26 4.44 -2.73
N LEU A 140 6.50 3.57 -3.40
CA LEU A 140 7.08 2.56 -4.30
C LEU A 140 7.76 3.31 -5.43
N TYR A 141 9.03 3.00 -5.72
CA TYR A 141 9.76 3.71 -6.79
C TYR A 141 10.60 2.79 -7.68
N ARG A 142 10.87 1.55 -7.25
CA ARG A 142 11.75 0.60 -7.94
C ARG A 142 11.20 -0.82 -7.80
N CYS A 143 11.39 -1.66 -8.82
CA CYS A 143 11.13 -3.10 -8.76
C CYS A 143 12.31 -3.87 -9.36
N GLY A 144 12.90 -4.80 -8.61
CA GLY A 144 14.09 -5.54 -9.05
C GLY A 144 15.22 -4.59 -9.48
N ASP A 145 15.74 -4.82 -10.68
CA ASP A 145 16.81 -4.02 -11.29
C ASP A 145 16.30 -2.80 -12.07
N PHE A 146 14.98 -2.60 -12.17
CA PHE A 146 14.39 -1.46 -12.89
C PHE A 146 14.38 -0.22 -12.00
N ASP A 147 14.94 0.90 -12.44
CA ASP A 147 14.89 2.22 -11.77
C ASP A 147 13.49 2.87 -11.72
N TRP A 148 12.47 2.13 -12.13
CA TRP A 148 11.06 2.49 -12.16
C TRP A 148 10.21 1.27 -11.79
N VAL A 149 8.89 1.45 -11.79
CA VAL A 149 7.91 0.40 -11.55
C VAL A 149 7.39 -0.08 -12.92
N PRO A 150 7.80 -1.26 -13.41
CA PRO A 150 7.25 -1.82 -14.65
C PRO A 150 5.81 -2.30 -14.42
N LEU A 151 4.84 -1.71 -15.10
CA LEU A 151 3.43 -2.07 -14.98
C LEU A 151 3.04 -3.02 -16.11
N LEU A 152 2.40 -4.14 -15.76
CA LEU A 152 1.76 -5.04 -16.72
C LEU A 152 0.31 -4.61 -16.91
N GLY A 153 -0.03 -4.27 -18.15
CA GLY A 153 -1.38 -3.96 -18.60
C GLY A 153 -2.06 -5.14 -19.29
N VAL A 154 -3.18 -4.83 -19.92
CA VAL A 154 -4.01 -5.77 -20.68
C VAL A 154 -3.35 -6.08 -22.03
N TRP A 155 -2.84 -5.06 -22.72
CA TRP A 155 -2.34 -5.17 -24.09
C TRP A 155 -0.80 -5.16 -24.20
N GLY A 156 -0.09 -5.19 -23.07
CA GLY A 156 1.33 -4.86 -23.01
C GLY A 156 1.79 -4.36 -21.65
N ALA A 157 2.97 -3.75 -21.60
CA ALA A 157 3.58 -3.21 -20.39
C ALA A 157 4.14 -1.81 -20.61
N VAL A 158 4.38 -1.07 -19.53
CA VAL A 158 4.97 0.26 -19.54
C VAL A 158 5.74 0.54 -18.26
N GLY A 159 6.80 1.34 -18.33
CA GLY A 159 7.48 1.84 -17.15
C GLY A 159 6.74 3.01 -16.51
N TYR A 160 6.43 2.91 -15.21
CA TYR A 160 5.94 4.01 -14.40
C TYR A 160 7.03 4.48 -13.46
N ALA A 161 7.41 5.76 -13.52
CA ALA A 161 8.43 6.35 -12.67
C ALA A 161 7.80 7.29 -11.61
N PRO A 162 7.39 6.78 -10.44
CA PRO A 162 6.86 7.55 -9.31
C PRO A 162 7.71 8.76 -8.93
N LEU A 163 9.03 8.65 -9.10
CA LEU A 163 9.98 9.72 -8.79
C LEU A 163 9.77 11.00 -9.63
N LEU A 164 9.05 10.92 -10.76
CA LEU A 164 8.66 12.10 -11.56
C LEU A 164 7.58 12.96 -10.88
N ALA A 165 6.88 12.43 -9.89
CA ALA A 165 5.71 13.06 -9.29
C ALA A 165 5.77 13.07 -7.76
N LEU A 166 6.97 13.19 -7.16
CA LEU A 166 7.17 13.18 -5.71
C LEU A 166 6.41 14.30 -4.98
N ARG A 167 6.18 15.43 -5.66
CA ARG A 167 5.30 16.51 -5.16
C ARG A 167 3.91 16.00 -4.80
N GLN A 168 3.39 14.99 -5.51
CA GLN A 168 2.08 14.40 -5.19
C GLN A 168 2.04 13.68 -3.84
N TYR A 169 3.20 13.21 -3.40
CA TYR A 169 3.39 12.58 -2.10
C TYR A 169 3.77 13.60 -1.01
N ARG A 170 3.82 14.91 -1.32
CA ARG A 170 4.46 15.96 -0.49
C ARG A 170 5.90 15.61 -0.09
N SER A 171 6.62 14.97 -1.00
CA SER A 171 8.05 14.68 -0.86
C SER A 171 8.84 15.65 -1.72
N LYS A 172 10.04 16.00 -1.25
CA LYS A 172 10.96 16.86 -2.01
C LYS A 172 11.24 16.25 -3.39
N GLN A 173 11.09 17.06 -4.43
CA GLN A 173 11.29 16.70 -5.82
C GLN A 173 12.76 16.92 -6.21
N PHE A 174 13.35 15.88 -6.79
CA PHE A 174 14.69 15.87 -7.36
C PHE A 174 14.65 15.32 -8.79
N THR A 175 15.76 15.44 -9.51
CA THR A 175 15.91 14.91 -10.88
C THR A 175 15.85 13.39 -10.87
N PRO A 176 14.81 12.76 -11.44
CA PRO A 176 14.68 11.31 -11.38
C PRO A 176 15.52 10.62 -12.46
N PRO A 177 16.07 9.42 -12.17
CA PRO A 177 16.69 8.57 -13.19
C PRO A 177 15.60 8.07 -14.15
N THR A 178 15.45 8.74 -15.29
CA THR A 178 14.45 8.36 -16.31
C THR A 178 15.08 7.93 -17.63
N TYR A 179 16.40 7.73 -17.62
CA TYR A 179 17.11 7.12 -18.73
C TYR A 179 16.50 5.73 -18.98
N VAL A 180 16.23 5.38 -20.24
CA VAL A 180 15.66 4.07 -20.66
C VAL A 180 14.17 3.84 -20.30
N LEU A 181 13.50 4.75 -19.57
CA LEU A 181 12.06 4.60 -19.25
C LEU A 181 11.18 4.40 -20.50
N ALA A 182 11.46 5.13 -21.58
CA ALA A 182 10.73 5.02 -22.84
C ALA A 182 10.86 3.64 -23.52
N GLN A 183 11.94 2.91 -23.23
CA GLN A 183 12.20 1.58 -23.80
C GLN A 183 11.45 0.46 -23.05
N CYS A 184 10.75 0.80 -21.96
CA CYS A 184 10.01 -0.14 -21.13
C CYS A 184 8.57 -0.35 -21.58
N GLU A 185 8.13 0.40 -22.59
CA GLU A 185 6.84 0.18 -23.22
C GLU A 185 6.94 -0.92 -24.28
N PHE A 186 6.11 -1.96 -24.17
CA PHE A 186 5.97 -2.97 -25.22
C PHE A 186 4.55 -3.53 -25.29
N VAL A 187 4.17 -4.03 -26.45
CA VAL A 187 2.91 -4.73 -26.71
C VAL A 187 3.09 -6.24 -26.51
N PHE A 188 2.03 -6.97 -26.16
CA PHE A 188 2.07 -8.45 -26.09
C PHE A 188 2.05 -9.11 -27.47
N THR A 189 2.72 -8.51 -28.45
CA THR A 189 2.89 -9.03 -29.79
C THR A 189 4.38 -9.07 -30.12
N GLY A 190 4.81 -10.11 -30.85
CA GLY A 190 6.21 -10.33 -31.22
C GLY A 190 6.92 -11.42 -30.43
N ASN A 191 8.13 -11.77 -30.84
CA ASN A 191 8.93 -12.80 -30.17
C ASN A 191 9.47 -12.25 -28.83
N ASN A 192 9.58 -13.13 -27.82
CA ASN A 192 10.18 -12.84 -26.50
C ASN A 192 9.33 -12.05 -25.47
N TYR A 193 8.09 -11.62 -25.78
CA TYR A 193 7.26 -10.89 -24.80
C TYR A 193 6.98 -11.72 -23.53
N LYS A 194 6.76 -13.03 -23.65
CA LYS A 194 6.57 -13.94 -22.49
C LYS A 194 7.76 -13.92 -21.53
N LYS A 195 9.00 -13.78 -22.06
CA LYS A 195 10.19 -13.65 -21.22
C LYS A 195 10.18 -12.32 -20.48
N LYS A 196 9.91 -11.21 -21.18
CA LYS A 196 9.79 -9.88 -20.57
C LYS A 196 8.69 -9.81 -19.50
N VAL A 197 7.55 -10.46 -19.74
CA VAL A 197 6.47 -10.57 -18.75
C VAL A 197 6.96 -11.28 -17.49
N ARG A 198 7.66 -12.42 -17.63
CA ARG A 198 8.26 -13.12 -16.49
C ARG A 198 9.31 -12.29 -15.76
N GLU A 199 10.17 -11.57 -16.49
CA GLU A 199 11.16 -10.66 -15.91
C GLU A 199 10.48 -9.57 -15.07
N ILE A 200 9.42 -8.95 -15.60
CA ILE A 200 8.62 -7.96 -14.86
C ILE A 200 7.96 -8.61 -13.65
N SER A 201 7.26 -9.73 -13.81
CA SER A 201 6.61 -10.43 -12.69
C SER A 201 7.61 -10.81 -11.58
N ASN A 202 8.82 -11.22 -11.94
CA ASN A 202 9.88 -11.52 -10.98
C ASN A 202 10.39 -10.24 -10.28
N ALA A 203 10.54 -9.14 -11.01
CA ALA A 203 10.95 -7.85 -10.44
C ALA A 203 9.94 -7.34 -9.39
N TRP A 204 8.65 -7.63 -9.54
CA TRP A 204 7.62 -7.31 -8.56
C TRP A 204 7.79 -8.04 -7.22
N ASN A 205 8.52 -9.16 -7.18
CA ASN A 205 8.87 -9.82 -5.91
C ASN A 205 9.95 -9.05 -5.13
N GLN A 206 10.58 -8.05 -5.75
CA GLN A 206 11.66 -7.25 -5.18
C GLN A 206 11.34 -5.76 -5.25
N THR A 207 10.23 -5.35 -4.65
CA THR A 207 9.84 -3.93 -4.62
C THR A 207 10.69 -3.13 -3.63
N ARG A 208 11.17 -1.94 -4.04
CA ARG A 208 11.77 -0.97 -3.11
C ARG A 208 10.87 0.22 -2.90
N ARG A 209 10.71 0.58 -1.64
CA ARG A 209 9.96 1.74 -1.19
C ARG A 209 10.90 2.72 -0.50
N MET A 210 10.61 4.00 -0.64
CA MET A 210 11.28 5.06 0.11
C MET A 210 10.28 5.73 1.03
N LYS A 211 10.73 6.12 2.23
CA LYS A 211 9.93 6.98 3.09
C LYS A 211 9.84 8.36 2.46
N LYS A 212 8.68 8.99 2.64
CA LYS A 212 8.46 10.37 2.28
C LYS A 212 9.49 11.28 2.97
N PHE A 213 10.04 12.23 2.21
CA PHE A 213 11.00 13.20 2.72
C PHE A 213 10.43 14.62 2.63
N THR A 214 9.99 15.17 3.76
CA THR A 214 9.41 16.52 3.84
C THR A 214 10.49 17.56 4.14
N VAL A 215 10.96 18.28 3.13
CA VAL A 215 11.83 19.44 3.29
C VAL A 215 11.30 20.58 2.41
N ASN A 216 11.32 21.79 2.94
CA ASN A 216 11.00 23.03 2.22
C ASN A 216 12.33 23.68 1.78
N PRO A 217 12.51 24.16 0.54
CA PRO A 217 11.60 24.12 -0.62
C PRO A 217 11.29 22.71 -1.14
N MET A 218 10.08 22.54 -1.68
CA MET A 218 9.58 21.26 -2.21
C MET A 218 10.27 20.86 -3.53
N THR A 219 10.77 21.81 -4.30
CA THR A 219 11.59 21.60 -5.50
C THR A 219 13.05 21.98 -5.25
N THR A 220 13.93 21.56 -6.15
CA THR A 220 15.34 21.94 -6.16
C THR A 220 15.64 22.77 -7.41
N PRO A 221 16.56 23.76 -7.35
CA PRO A 221 16.97 24.51 -8.54
C PRO A 221 17.50 23.61 -9.67
N GLU A 222 18.07 22.46 -9.33
CA GLU A 222 18.53 21.43 -10.27
C GLU A 222 17.35 20.77 -10.98
N TYR A 223 16.29 20.44 -10.23
CA TYR A 223 15.06 19.90 -10.79
C TYR A 223 14.38 20.91 -11.72
N ASP A 224 14.32 22.19 -11.35
CA ASP A 224 13.68 23.22 -12.17
C ASP A 224 14.44 23.40 -13.50
N ARG A 225 15.79 23.40 -13.43
CA ARG A 225 16.65 23.41 -14.64
C ARG A 225 16.41 22.18 -15.52
N TRP A 226 16.39 20.99 -14.92
CA TRP A 226 16.14 19.74 -15.63
C TRP A 226 14.74 19.72 -16.28
N TRP A 227 13.72 20.20 -15.57
CA TRP A 227 12.34 20.27 -16.06
C TRP A 227 12.20 21.20 -17.26
N ASN A 228 12.82 22.38 -17.20
CA ASN A 228 12.80 23.35 -18.30
C ASN A 228 13.52 22.82 -19.55
N GLN A 229 14.60 22.04 -19.39
CA GLN A 229 15.26 21.38 -20.51
C GLN A 229 14.36 20.32 -21.14
N ARG A 230 13.71 19.48 -20.33
CA ARG A 230 12.79 18.43 -20.78
C ARG A 230 11.57 18.98 -21.52
N LEU A 231 11.02 20.13 -21.11
CA LEU A 231 9.91 20.78 -21.82
C LEU A 231 10.23 21.04 -23.29
N ASN A 232 11.47 21.43 -23.59
CA ASN A 232 11.93 21.69 -24.95
C ASN A 232 12.08 20.41 -25.80
N ASP A 233 12.31 19.25 -25.16
CA ASP A 233 12.33 17.94 -25.84
C ASP A 233 10.92 17.39 -26.16
N ASN A 234 9.85 18.00 -25.60
CA ASN A 234 8.46 17.56 -25.83
C ASN A 234 7.77 18.25 -27.02
N ILE A 235 8.44 19.19 -27.70
CA ILE A 235 8.02 19.67 -29.02
C ILE A 235 8.78 18.82 -30.04
N PRO A 236 8.10 18.05 -30.93
CA PRO A 236 8.78 17.34 -32.00
C PRO A 236 9.38 18.37 -32.95
N THR A 237 10.62 18.79 -32.69
CA THR A 237 11.41 19.55 -33.63
C THR A 237 12.05 18.52 -34.53
N SER A 238 11.71 18.54 -35.82
CA SER A 238 12.23 17.62 -36.83
C SER A 238 13.75 17.53 -36.74
N ASP A 239 14.27 16.30 -36.73
CA ASP A 239 15.69 15.97 -36.72
C ASP A 239 16.55 16.93 -37.57
N GLN A 240 17.47 17.64 -36.92
CA GLN A 240 18.77 17.94 -37.51
C GLN A 240 19.86 17.63 -36.51
N GLY A 241 20.70 16.67 -36.90
CA GLY A 241 21.69 16.04 -36.06
C GLY A 241 22.74 17.02 -35.55
N ASN A 242 23.20 16.73 -34.34
CA ASN A 242 24.58 16.97 -33.95
C ASN A 242 25.01 15.80 -33.07
N SER A 243 25.87 14.97 -33.65
CA SER A 243 26.67 13.99 -32.97
C SER A 243 27.65 14.68 -32.02
N GLN A 244 27.31 14.75 -30.74
CA GLN A 244 28.28 14.89 -29.65
C GLN A 244 28.24 13.62 -28.81
N SER A 245 29.39 12.96 -28.67
CA SER A 245 29.51 11.68 -28.00
C SER A 245 29.24 11.83 -26.50
N ILE A 246 28.30 11.02 -26.04
CA ILE A 246 27.79 10.81 -24.67
C ILE A 246 28.90 10.68 -23.60
N GLU A 247 30.12 10.36 -23.99
CA GLU A 247 31.26 10.12 -23.09
C GLU A 247 31.83 11.40 -22.43
N GLU A 248 31.55 12.59 -22.98
CA GLU A 248 32.00 13.86 -22.39
C GLU A 248 31.01 14.42 -21.35
N GLN A 249 29.72 14.11 -21.43
CA GLN A 249 28.72 14.60 -20.47
C GLN A 249 28.67 13.78 -19.16
N LEU A 250 29.24 12.57 -19.15
CA LEU A 250 29.20 11.65 -18.01
C LEU A 250 30.46 11.69 -17.12
N LYS A 251 31.45 12.54 -17.41
CA LYS A 251 32.70 12.58 -16.63
C LYS A 251 32.65 13.39 -15.33
N VAL A 252 31.56 14.09 -14.99
CA VAL A 252 31.58 15.08 -13.87
C VAL A 252 30.57 14.82 -12.73
N ILE A 253 29.89 13.67 -12.62
CA ILE A 253 29.29 13.28 -11.32
C ILE A 253 29.56 11.81 -10.91
N PRO A 254 30.82 11.41 -10.62
CA PRO A 254 31.09 10.12 -9.97
C PRO A 254 31.22 10.17 -8.42
N SER A 255 31.27 11.33 -7.76
CA SER A 255 31.64 11.38 -6.33
C SER A 255 30.44 11.32 -5.36
N GLU A 256 29.38 12.08 -5.60
CA GLU A 256 28.27 12.18 -4.62
C GLU A 256 27.35 10.95 -4.63
N LEU A 257 27.08 10.37 -5.81
CA LEU A 257 26.28 9.15 -5.94
C LEU A 257 26.99 7.92 -5.37
N GLU A 258 28.32 7.85 -5.51
CA GLU A 258 29.14 6.78 -4.94
C GLU A 258 29.17 6.85 -3.40
N ILE A 259 29.29 8.06 -2.84
CA ILE A 259 29.19 8.29 -1.39
C ILE A 259 27.81 7.88 -0.88
N ILE A 260 26.73 8.29 -1.56
CA ILE A 260 25.35 7.94 -1.17
C ILE A 260 25.12 6.42 -1.26
N ARG A 261 25.66 5.75 -2.29
CA ARG A 261 25.58 4.29 -2.44
C ARG A 261 26.28 3.57 -1.29
N GLN A 262 27.51 3.97 -0.96
CA GLN A 262 28.28 3.35 0.13
C GLN A 262 27.64 3.59 1.50
N ASP A 263 27.07 4.77 1.75
CA ASP A 263 26.35 5.07 2.99
C ASP A 263 25.04 4.27 3.10
N PHE A 264 24.36 4.03 1.97
CA PHE A 264 23.18 3.18 1.90
C PHE A 264 23.54 1.71 2.18
N GLU A 265 24.60 1.19 1.55
CA GLU A 265 25.08 -0.18 1.77
C GLU A 265 25.48 -0.39 3.24
N ARG A 266 26.19 0.57 3.84
CA ARG A 266 26.57 0.51 5.27
C ARG A 266 25.35 0.44 6.19
N LYS A 267 24.35 1.31 5.95
CA LYS A 267 23.11 1.32 6.75
C LYS A 267 22.26 0.08 6.53
N SER A 268 22.22 -0.46 5.31
CA SER A 268 21.53 -1.72 5.01
C SER A 268 22.15 -2.87 5.81
N LEU A 269 23.48 -2.95 5.85
CA LEU A 269 24.20 -4.00 6.58
C LEU A 269 24.04 -3.86 8.09
N GLU A 270 23.99 -2.63 8.61
CA GLU A 270 23.71 -2.36 10.03
C GLU A 270 22.27 -2.79 10.39
N GLN A 271 21.31 -2.55 9.51
CA GLN A 271 19.92 -2.97 9.70
C GLN A 271 19.79 -4.50 9.65
N GLU A 272 20.45 -5.17 8.71
CA GLU A 272 20.45 -6.64 8.62
C GLU A 272 20.99 -7.28 9.91
N LYS A 273 22.12 -6.79 10.45
CA LYS A 273 22.65 -7.26 11.75
C LYS A 273 21.69 -7.02 12.91
N ARG A 274 20.95 -5.91 12.89
CA ARG A 274 19.98 -5.58 13.94
C ARG A 274 18.73 -6.46 13.87
N ILE A 275 18.33 -6.87 12.67
CA ILE A 275 17.25 -7.84 12.46
C ILE A 275 17.69 -9.20 13.00
N GLU A 276 18.89 -9.67 12.66
CA GLU A 276 19.44 -10.94 13.16
C GLU A 276 19.49 -10.98 14.69
N GLN A 277 19.99 -9.91 15.33
CA GLN A 277 19.98 -9.79 16.81
C GLN A 277 18.58 -9.83 17.42
N LEU A 278 17.61 -9.13 16.82
CA LEU A 278 16.23 -9.14 17.31
C LEU A 278 15.56 -10.50 17.13
N GLU A 279 15.92 -11.25 16.09
CA GLU A 279 15.44 -12.61 15.89
C GLU A 279 16.02 -13.58 16.93
N GLU A 280 17.29 -13.44 17.29
CA GLU A 280 17.91 -14.18 18.40
C GLU A 280 17.27 -13.85 19.76
N GLU A 281 17.10 -12.57 20.09
CA GLU A 281 16.43 -12.15 21.33
C GLU A 281 15.00 -12.68 21.41
N LYS A 282 14.27 -12.66 20.29
CA LYS A 282 12.91 -13.22 20.21
C LYS A 282 12.91 -14.73 20.45
N MET A 283 13.88 -15.48 19.92
CA MET A 283 14.00 -16.91 20.19
C MET A 283 14.28 -17.18 21.67
N GLN A 284 15.19 -16.42 22.29
CA GLN A 284 15.52 -16.57 23.71
C GLN A 284 14.31 -16.30 24.61
N LEU A 285 13.59 -15.20 24.37
CA LEU A 285 12.37 -14.88 25.11
C LEU A 285 11.29 -15.95 24.93
N GLY A 286 11.20 -16.57 23.75
CA GLY A 286 10.29 -17.70 23.51
C GLY A 286 10.58 -18.87 24.44
N VAL A 287 11.85 -19.24 24.61
CA VAL A 287 12.27 -20.30 25.55
C VAL A 287 11.92 -19.93 26.99
N ASP A 288 12.19 -18.69 27.41
CA ASP A 288 11.91 -18.25 28.79
C ASP A 288 10.41 -18.30 29.11
N VAL A 289 9.55 -17.92 28.16
CA VAL A 289 8.09 -18.00 28.30
C VAL A 289 7.64 -19.46 28.47
N ASP A 290 8.20 -20.40 27.70
CA ASP A 290 7.87 -21.81 27.81
C ASP A 290 8.31 -22.41 29.16
N VAL A 291 9.49 -22.02 29.65
CA VAL A 291 9.97 -22.41 30.98
C VAL A 291 9.04 -21.89 32.08
N GLN A 292 8.68 -20.61 32.06
CA GLN A 292 7.77 -20.02 33.04
C GLN A 292 6.39 -20.69 33.02
N LYS A 293 5.90 -21.05 31.84
CA LYS A 293 4.62 -21.77 31.69
C LYS A 293 4.69 -23.16 32.34
N LEU A 294 5.80 -23.88 32.17
CA LEU A 294 6.01 -25.19 32.79
C LEU A 294 6.09 -25.10 34.32
N GLU A 295 6.79 -24.10 34.85
CA GLU A 295 6.88 -23.84 36.28
C GLU A 295 5.52 -23.49 36.90
N ALA A 296 4.74 -22.63 36.22
CA ALA A 296 3.39 -22.27 36.65
C ALA A 296 2.46 -23.50 36.68
N GLU A 297 2.57 -24.41 35.72
CA GLU A 297 1.79 -25.65 35.72
C GLU A 297 2.17 -26.57 36.88
N LYS A 298 3.46 -26.69 37.18
CA LYS A 298 3.96 -27.48 38.32
C LYS A 298 3.46 -26.93 39.65
N LEU A 299 3.52 -25.61 39.85
CA LEU A 299 2.98 -24.93 41.03
C LEU A 299 1.47 -25.13 41.16
N ARG A 300 0.72 -25.04 40.05
CA ARG A 300 -0.73 -25.30 40.03
C ARG A 300 -1.06 -26.72 40.49
N LYS A 301 -0.32 -27.72 39.99
CA LYS A 301 -0.47 -29.13 40.41
C LYS A 301 -0.20 -29.29 41.91
N GLY A 302 0.89 -28.70 42.40
CA GLY A 302 1.22 -28.70 43.83
C GLY A 302 0.12 -28.05 44.69
N LYS A 303 -0.36 -26.86 44.31
CA LYS A 303 -1.44 -26.15 45.03
C LYS A 303 -2.72 -26.96 45.10
N ASN A 304 -3.07 -27.67 44.03
CA ASN A 304 -4.27 -28.52 44.01
C ASN A 304 -4.12 -29.73 44.96
N LYS A 305 -2.92 -30.32 45.04
CA LYS A 305 -2.62 -31.41 45.98
C LYS A 305 -2.76 -30.94 47.43
N TRP A 306 -2.08 -29.86 47.81
CA TRP A 306 -2.18 -29.28 49.15
C TRP A 306 -3.62 -28.90 49.52
N ARG A 307 -4.38 -28.35 48.57
CA ARG A 307 -5.81 -28.04 48.80
C ARG A 307 -6.62 -29.28 49.16
N HIS A 308 -6.31 -30.43 48.56
CA HIS A 308 -6.99 -31.68 48.88
C HIS A 308 -6.61 -32.17 50.28
N GLU A 309 -5.31 -32.16 50.61
CA GLU A 309 -4.79 -32.56 51.93
C GLU A 309 -5.37 -31.68 53.05
N VAL A 310 -5.41 -30.37 52.87
CA VAL A 310 -6.02 -29.43 53.84
C VAL A 310 -7.52 -29.73 54.03
N LYS A 311 -8.26 -30.03 52.96
CA LYS A 311 -9.68 -30.41 53.08
C LYS A 311 -9.86 -31.70 53.88
N GLU A 312 -8.99 -32.66 53.69
CA GLU A 312 -9.02 -33.93 54.42
C GLU A 312 -8.74 -33.71 55.92
N GLU A 313 -7.70 -32.94 56.25
CA GLU A 313 -7.37 -32.61 57.64
C GLU A 313 -8.46 -31.77 58.30
N GLN A 314 -9.07 -30.81 57.59
CA GLN A 314 -10.22 -30.07 58.09
C GLN A 314 -11.40 -31.00 58.43
N SER A 315 -11.66 -32.00 57.57
CA SER A 315 -12.70 -32.99 57.84
C SER A 315 -12.41 -33.83 59.09
N LYS A 316 -11.14 -34.22 59.30
CA LYS A 316 -10.70 -34.93 60.51
C LYS A 316 -10.84 -34.05 61.76
N ALA A 317 -10.43 -32.79 61.70
CA ALA A 317 -10.53 -31.84 62.81
C ALA A 317 -11.99 -31.64 63.23
N ASN A 318 -12.88 -31.38 62.27
CA ASN A 318 -14.32 -31.24 62.53
C ASN A 318 -14.90 -32.49 63.22
N LYS A 319 -14.46 -33.70 62.80
CA LYS A 319 -14.88 -34.97 63.42
C LYS A 319 -14.36 -35.13 64.85
N TRP A 320 -13.15 -34.65 65.14
CA TRP A 320 -12.61 -34.64 66.50
C TRP A 320 -13.32 -33.63 67.40
N GLU A 321 -13.64 -32.45 66.91
CA GLU A 321 -14.43 -31.45 67.65
C GLU A 321 -15.82 -31.97 68.01
N GLU A 322 -16.48 -32.67 67.09
CA GLU A 322 -17.75 -33.34 67.37
C GLU A 322 -17.62 -34.35 68.51
N LYS A 323 -16.64 -35.26 68.43
CA LYS A 323 -16.35 -36.22 69.51
C LYS A 323 -16.02 -35.56 70.84
N PHE A 324 -15.28 -34.46 70.82
CA PHE A 324 -14.91 -33.72 72.02
C PHE A 324 -16.14 -33.08 72.68
N ARG A 325 -17.05 -32.47 71.89
CA ARG A 325 -18.34 -31.95 72.39
C ARG A 325 -19.18 -33.07 73.01
N ASP A 326 -19.25 -34.23 72.36
CA ASP A 326 -19.95 -35.40 72.90
C ASP A 326 -19.34 -35.88 74.23
N ALA A 327 -18.01 -35.91 74.32
CA ALA A 327 -17.31 -36.29 75.55
C ALA A 327 -17.56 -35.30 76.69
N GLN A 328 -17.51 -33.99 76.43
CA GLN A 328 -17.86 -32.96 77.41
C GLN A 328 -19.31 -33.07 77.88
N ALA A 329 -20.24 -33.35 76.97
CA ALA A 329 -21.64 -33.56 77.32
C ALA A 329 -21.83 -34.77 78.25
N ARG A 330 -21.11 -35.87 77.99
CA ARG A 330 -21.10 -37.08 78.85
C ARG A 330 -20.47 -36.80 80.21
N GLU A 331 -19.33 -36.12 80.26
CA GLU A 331 -18.68 -35.74 81.51
C GLU A 331 -19.59 -34.83 82.36
N GLY A 332 -20.24 -33.84 81.74
CA GLY A 332 -21.23 -32.98 82.40
C GLY A 332 -22.43 -33.77 82.94
N ALA A 333 -22.91 -34.76 82.21
CA ALA A 333 -23.97 -35.66 82.69
C ALA A 333 -23.52 -36.50 83.90
N LEU A 334 -22.31 -37.06 83.87
CA LEU A 334 -21.74 -37.83 84.98
C LEU A 334 -21.51 -36.97 86.23
N LYS A 335 -21.00 -35.74 86.08
CA LYS A 335 -20.84 -34.80 87.19
C LYS A 335 -22.17 -34.46 87.85
N ARG A 336 -23.24 -34.24 87.06
CA ARG A 336 -24.60 -34.02 87.59
C ARG A 336 -25.11 -35.22 88.39
N SER A 337 -24.99 -36.43 87.83
CA SER A 337 -25.37 -37.67 88.51
C SER A 337 -24.57 -37.91 89.80
N LEU A 338 -23.28 -37.57 89.82
CA LEU A 338 -22.44 -37.68 91.03
C LEU A 338 -22.90 -36.72 92.14
N VAL A 339 -23.22 -35.47 91.80
CA VAL A 339 -23.75 -34.49 92.76
C VAL A 339 -25.11 -34.94 93.29
N GLU A 340 -25.99 -35.45 92.43
CA GLU A 340 -27.27 -36.03 92.85
C GLU A 340 -27.08 -37.19 93.84
N SER A 341 -26.22 -38.15 93.53
CA SER A 341 -25.93 -39.27 94.44
C SER A 341 -25.25 -38.83 95.75
N GLN A 342 -24.43 -37.77 95.74
CA GLN A 342 -23.84 -37.20 96.96
C GLN A 342 -24.91 -36.53 97.83
N ASN A 343 -25.80 -35.74 97.23
CA ASN A 343 -26.91 -35.10 97.94
C ASN A 343 -27.90 -36.12 98.53
N GLU A 344 -28.24 -37.19 97.79
CA GLU A 344 -29.06 -38.30 98.30
C GLU A 344 -28.40 -38.98 99.50
N LYS A 345 -27.08 -39.14 99.48
CA LYS A 345 -26.30 -39.75 100.58
C LYS A 345 -26.17 -38.85 101.81
N GLU A 346 -26.18 -37.52 101.65
CA GLU A 346 -26.24 -36.56 102.76
C GLU A 346 -27.65 -36.45 103.35
N GLY A 347 -28.71 -36.50 102.52
CA GLY A 347 -30.10 -36.51 102.99
C GLY A 347 -30.49 -37.76 103.78
N LEU A 348 -29.81 -38.89 103.56
CA LEU A 348 -30.00 -40.14 104.33
C LEU A 348 -29.24 -40.16 105.67
N LYS A 349 -28.45 -39.12 106.00
CA LYS A 349 -27.67 -39.01 107.25
C LYS A 349 -28.23 -37.99 108.25
N THR A 350 -29.33 -37.32 107.93
CA THR A 350 -30.19 -36.56 108.85
C THR A 350 -31.43 -37.37 109.17
#